data_AF-A0A6G3SCE9-F1
#
_entry.id   AF-A0A6G3SCE9-F1
#
_cell.length_a   1.000
_cell.length_b   1.000
_cell.length_c   1.000
_cell.angle_alpha   90.00
_cell.angle_beta   90.00
_cell.angle_gamma   90.00
#
_symmetry.space_group_name_H-M   'P 1'
#
loop_
_entity.id
_entity.type
_entity.pdbx_description
1 polymer ?
#
loop_
_entity_poly.entity_id
_entity_poly.type
_entity_poly.pdbx_seq_one_letter_code
_entity_poly.pdbx_strand_id
1 'polypeptide(L)'
;MFRGRPKEWGPLDWCVALAVVLALVGGVVLWQQTRPGPCGDGMDKRGDDCVGVTARAFETGDATTDGLIRAVADENARVKRQWDDPQGNAARIPYVRIALMMPFTSDTTSAMTREMIQRGLAGALASQQQANGSGGPHYQLLLAPDGRDLDQWESVVDRLDDLTGDDEAPLVGVTGIPSSTTETRDAVAALSHRSIPTVGPVITAASMNSRYFFKTSPNNEQFSHALDAYLKAHRGNGRGVLVWDSREGDVYSQDLRSVFERRFGRRYDLKTNNSHFVGSSGDDQGIPQRFADAAEKICRKKVDTVFFAGRDQDLPAFINRLADEGSCDRSQKVRILKIGIGLEPTLTTKAIESSLKSVNATIVDASAYDPAWADGKGTPPRGSAAFLDRFRQLQKTYALGASPLSDGYAAMYYDGFKLLADAMDSTYSEVNDGGAPSAEPSPLPKAKDLYSTLTTSTIDGPSCTSGCLVGASGTYGFGGPGENDQWAVCKPVPVVEFPAGATKSRSPYRTYRGAEAGACPG
;
A
#
# COMPACT_ATOMS: atom_id res chain seq x y z
N MET A 1 -31.78 67.80 31.99
CA MET A 1 -32.40 66.68 32.73
C MET A 1 -33.49 66.09 31.86
N PHE A 2 -33.19 65.10 31.00
CA PHE A 2 -34.20 64.34 30.26
C PHE A 2 -34.05 62.87 30.66
N ARG A 3 -34.88 62.42 31.61
CA ARG A 3 -35.04 61.01 31.96
C ARG A 3 -35.98 60.37 30.93
N GLY A 4 -35.41 59.65 29.97
CA GLY A 4 -36.18 58.80 29.06
C GLY A 4 -36.85 57.66 29.84
N ARG A 5 -38.16 57.52 29.68
CA ARG A 5 -38.93 56.39 30.22
C ARG A 5 -38.39 55.08 29.65
N PRO A 6 -38.19 54.00 30.45
CA PRO A 6 -37.86 52.70 29.91
C PRO A 6 -39.03 52.25 29.01
N LYS A 7 -38.74 51.94 27.75
CA LYS A 7 -39.71 51.25 26.89
C LYS A 7 -39.99 49.91 27.54
N GLU A 8 -41.20 49.72 28.05
CA GLU A 8 -41.68 48.41 28.49
C GLU A 8 -41.91 47.56 27.24
N TRP A 9 -41.14 46.49 27.11
CA TRP A 9 -41.25 45.56 25.97
C TRP A 9 -42.49 44.70 26.19
N GLY A 10 -43.39 44.69 25.20
CA GLY A 10 -44.58 43.87 25.25
C GLY A 10 -44.24 42.38 25.14
N PRO A 11 -45.18 41.48 25.49
CA PRO A 11 -44.97 40.03 25.34
C PRO A 11 -44.63 39.62 23.89
N LEU A 12 -45.10 40.37 22.90
CA LEU A 12 -44.77 40.16 21.49
C LEU A 12 -43.30 40.49 21.18
N ASP A 13 -42.75 41.56 21.77
CA ASP A 13 -41.35 41.97 21.59
C ASP A 13 -40.40 40.93 22.18
N TRP A 14 -40.79 40.31 23.30
CA TRP A 14 -40.07 39.20 23.91
C TRP A 14 -40.06 37.93 23.05
N CYS A 15 -41.21 37.58 22.44
CA CYS A 15 -41.28 36.45 21.51
C CYS A 15 -40.39 36.66 20.28
N VAL A 16 -40.39 37.88 19.72
CA VAL A 16 -39.55 38.23 18.56
C VAL A 16 -38.07 38.20 18.94
N ALA A 17 -37.69 38.76 20.09
CA ALA A 17 -36.32 38.72 20.56
C ALA A 17 -35.81 37.30 20.79
N LEU A 18 -36.63 36.43 21.39
CA LEU A 18 -36.29 35.02 21.61
C LEU A 18 -36.13 34.26 20.28
N ALA A 19 -37.02 34.48 19.32
CA ALA A 19 -36.94 33.85 18.00
C ALA A 19 -35.67 34.28 17.23
N VAL A 20 -35.30 35.56 17.30
CA VAL A 20 -34.06 36.08 16.70
C VAL A 20 -32.82 35.47 17.38
N VAL A 21 -32.80 35.37 18.71
CA VAL A 21 -31.70 34.73 19.43
C VAL A 21 -31.59 33.25 19.07
N LEU A 22 -32.71 32.52 19.00
CA LEU A 22 -32.70 31.11 18.59
C LEU A 22 -32.25 30.92 17.13
N ALA A 23 -32.66 31.81 16.23
CA ALA A 23 -32.20 31.80 14.84
C ALA A 23 -30.70 32.12 14.72
N LEU A 24 -30.19 33.07 15.52
CA LEU A 24 -28.76 33.40 15.57
C LEU A 24 -27.94 32.27 16.18
N VAL A 25 -28.40 31.67 17.28
CA VAL A 25 -27.73 30.53 17.92
C VAL A 25 -27.76 29.32 16.98
N GLY A 26 -28.91 29.02 16.37
CA GLY A 26 -29.04 27.98 15.36
C GLY A 26 -28.12 28.22 14.16
N GLY A 27 -28.07 29.46 13.65
CA GLY A 27 -27.17 29.86 12.58
C GLY A 27 -25.69 29.76 12.95
N VAL A 28 -25.30 30.14 14.16
CA VAL A 28 -23.91 30.01 14.66
C VAL A 28 -23.51 28.56 14.84
N VAL A 29 -24.40 27.71 15.37
CA VAL A 29 -24.16 26.26 15.52
C VAL A 29 -24.03 25.61 14.14
N LEU A 30 -24.93 25.90 13.21
CA LEU A 30 -24.86 25.39 11.84
C LEU A 30 -23.59 25.86 11.12
N TRP A 31 -23.18 27.11 11.35
CA TRP A 31 -21.98 27.69 10.76
C TRP A 31 -20.68 27.14 11.38
N GLN A 32 -20.67 26.86 12.68
CA GLN A 32 -19.54 26.18 13.33
C GLN A 32 -19.43 24.72 12.87
N GLN A 33 -20.56 24.03 12.64
CA GLN A 33 -20.58 22.67 12.10
C GLN A 33 -20.22 22.59 10.61
N THR A 34 -20.42 23.66 9.84
CA THR A 34 -20.12 23.69 8.39
C THR A 34 -18.79 24.36 8.04
N ARG A 35 -18.06 24.89 9.04
CA ARG A 35 -16.72 25.44 8.80
C ARG A 35 -15.72 24.32 8.58
N PRO A 36 -14.85 24.42 7.56
CA PRO A 36 -13.73 23.49 7.41
C PRO A 36 -12.90 23.52 8.68
N GLY A 37 -12.69 22.36 9.30
CA GLY A 37 -11.77 22.21 10.41
C GLY A 37 -10.33 22.55 9.97
N PRO A 38 -9.34 22.52 10.90
CA PRO A 38 -7.93 22.73 10.56
C PRO A 38 -7.40 21.74 9.51
N CYS A 39 -8.07 20.61 9.32
CA CYS A 39 -7.76 19.60 8.31
C CYS A 39 -8.48 19.83 6.97
N GLY A 40 -9.43 20.75 6.87
CA GLY A 40 -10.26 20.94 5.68
C GLY A 40 -11.51 20.04 5.65
N ASP A 41 -12.23 20.07 4.53
CA ASP A 41 -13.54 19.43 4.41
C ASP A 41 -13.46 17.89 4.40
N GLY A 42 -14.36 17.26 5.16
CA GLY A 42 -14.49 15.81 5.24
C GLY A 42 -13.43 15.11 6.09
N MET A 43 -12.67 15.88 6.89
CA MET A 43 -11.63 15.37 7.76
C MET A 43 -11.67 16.00 9.15
N ASP A 44 -11.40 15.18 10.15
CA ASP A 44 -11.30 15.57 11.55
C ASP A 44 -9.84 15.54 12.01
N LYS A 45 -9.48 16.47 12.90
CA LYS A 45 -8.17 16.44 13.54
C LYS A 45 -8.16 15.43 14.68
N ARG A 46 -7.24 14.46 14.63
CA ARG A 46 -7.00 13.43 15.65
C ARG A 46 -5.53 13.52 16.09
N GLY A 47 -5.29 14.16 17.23
CA GLY A 47 -3.93 14.50 17.64
C GLY A 47 -3.25 15.40 16.61
N ASP A 48 -2.14 14.95 16.05
CA ASP A 48 -1.41 15.62 14.98
C ASP A 48 -1.79 15.15 13.57
N ASP A 49 -2.72 14.19 13.47
CA ASP A 49 -3.18 13.64 12.20
C ASP A 49 -4.51 14.26 11.76
N CYS A 50 -4.70 14.33 10.45
CA CYS A 50 -5.99 14.57 9.82
C CYS A 50 -6.53 13.21 9.38
N VAL A 51 -7.77 12.89 9.76
CA VAL A 51 -8.42 11.60 9.52
C VAL A 51 -9.76 11.82 8.84
N GLY A 52 -10.07 11.06 7.80
CA GLY A 52 -11.35 11.15 7.10
C GLY A 52 -11.25 10.76 5.63
N VAL A 53 -12.13 11.30 4.79
CA VAL A 53 -12.14 11.03 3.34
C VAL A 53 -12.37 12.34 2.59
N THR A 54 -11.48 12.68 1.67
CA THR A 54 -11.59 13.92 0.89
C THR A 54 -11.14 13.75 -0.55
N ALA A 55 -11.74 14.55 -1.45
CA ALA A 55 -11.26 14.72 -2.82
C ALA A 55 -10.38 15.96 -2.99
N ARG A 56 -10.23 16.76 -1.93
CA ARG A 56 -9.56 18.07 -1.94
C ARG A 56 -8.16 17.99 -1.33
N ALA A 57 -7.37 19.01 -1.59
CA ALA A 57 -6.06 19.15 -0.99
C ALA A 57 -6.17 19.48 0.51
N PHE A 58 -5.20 19.01 1.28
CA PHE A 58 -4.98 19.34 2.67
C PHE A 58 -3.48 19.35 2.95
N GLU A 59 -3.10 19.94 4.08
CA GLU A 59 -1.69 20.11 4.46
C GLU A 59 -1.28 19.08 5.51
N THR A 60 -0.16 18.42 5.27
CA THR A 60 0.51 17.46 6.15
C THR A 60 1.71 18.07 6.86
N GLY A 61 2.18 19.23 6.37
CA GLY A 61 3.40 19.89 6.84
C GLY A 61 4.67 19.41 6.13
N ASP A 62 4.57 18.48 5.17
CA ASP A 62 5.66 18.08 4.29
C ASP A 62 5.41 18.56 2.85
N ALA A 63 6.27 19.46 2.36
CA ALA A 63 6.07 20.15 1.09
C ALA A 63 5.96 19.21 -0.13
N THR A 64 6.64 18.06 -0.12
CA THR A 64 6.58 17.08 -1.21
C THR A 64 5.25 16.32 -1.14
N THR A 65 4.86 15.84 0.05
CA THR A 65 3.56 15.18 0.26
C THR A 65 2.40 16.13 -0.08
N ASP A 66 2.45 17.38 0.40
CA ASP A 66 1.44 18.41 0.11
C ASP A 66 1.37 18.72 -1.39
N GLY A 67 2.52 18.68 -2.07
CA GLY A 67 2.60 18.81 -3.53
C GLY A 67 1.86 17.70 -4.27
N LEU A 68 2.07 16.45 -3.85
CA LEU A 68 1.39 15.29 -4.42
C LEU A 68 -0.12 15.28 -4.10
N ILE A 69 -0.51 15.64 -2.88
CA ILE A 69 -1.91 15.79 -2.47
C ILE A 69 -2.62 16.84 -3.32
N ARG A 70 -1.98 17.99 -3.55
CA ARG A 70 -2.49 19.03 -4.46
C ARG A 70 -2.65 18.52 -5.88
N ALA A 71 -1.70 17.74 -6.40
CA ALA A 71 -1.82 17.17 -7.74
C ALA A 71 -2.97 16.17 -7.88
N VAL A 72 -3.25 15.36 -6.85
CA VAL A 72 -4.45 14.51 -6.81
C VAL A 72 -5.72 15.36 -6.81
N ALA A 73 -5.77 16.40 -5.98
CA ALA A 73 -6.92 17.30 -5.92
C ALA A 73 -7.17 18.04 -7.24
N ASP A 74 -6.11 18.48 -7.92
CA ASP A 74 -6.19 19.14 -9.23
C ASP A 74 -6.73 18.20 -10.31
N GLU A 75 -6.29 16.94 -10.30
CA GLU A 75 -6.79 15.90 -11.21
C GLU A 75 -8.26 15.56 -10.91
N ASN A 76 -8.63 15.42 -9.64
CA ASN A 76 -10.02 15.23 -9.22
C ASN A 76 -10.93 16.39 -9.66
N ALA A 77 -10.43 17.63 -9.53
CA ALA A 77 -11.15 18.83 -9.95
C ALA A 77 -11.25 18.92 -11.47
N ARG A 78 -10.22 18.47 -12.21
CA ARG A 78 -10.27 18.36 -13.68
C ARG A 78 -11.37 17.40 -14.13
N VAL A 79 -11.46 16.21 -13.52
CA VAL A 79 -12.51 15.22 -13.80
C VAL A 79 -13.90 15.82 -13.53
N LYS A 80 -14.10 16.44 -12.36
CA LYS A 80 -15.39 17.07 -12.01
C LYS A 80 -15.78 18.18 -12.99
N ARG A 81 -14.84 19.05 -13.37
CA ARG A 81 -15.09 20.12 -14.35
C ARG A 81 -15.50 19.58 -15.71
N GLN A 82 -14.86 18.51 -16.19
CA GLN A 82 -15.21 17.88 -17.46
C GLN A 82 -16.59 17.24 -17.46
N TRP A 83 -17.05 16.76 -16.30
CA TRP A 83 -18.40 16.27 -16.12
C TRP A 83 -19.44 17.39 -16.07
N ASP A 84 -19.20 18.41 -15.26
CA ASP A 84 -20.16 19.51 -15.03
C ASP A 84 -20.34 20.39 -16.26
N ASP A 85 -19.22 20.76 -16.90
CA ASP A 85 -19.13 21.69 -18.03
C ASP A 85 -18.19 21.13 -19.13
N PRO A 86 -18.65 20.16 -19.92
CA PRO A 86 -17.84 19.61 -21.01
C PRO A 86 -17.55 20.68 -22.07
N GLN A 87 -16.31 20.73 -22.57
CA GLN A 87 -15.92 21.76 -23.53
C GLN A 87 -16.67 21.61 -24.87
N GLY A 88 -17.40 22.66 -25.26
CA GLY A 88 -18.12 22.72 -26.53
C GLY A 88 -19.28 21.73 -26.59
N ASN A 89 -19.37 20.95 -27.67
CA ASN A 89 -20.41 19.92 -27.86
C ASN A 89 -19.92 18.52 -27.45
N ALA A 90 -18.87 18.41 -26.63
CA ALA A 90 -18.39 17.11 -26.16
C ALA A 90 -19.42 16.45 -25.25
N ALA A 91 -19.56 15.12 -25.35
CA ALA A 91 -20.38 14.35 -24.44
C ALA A 91 -19.79 14.38 -23.02
N ARG A 92 -20.65 14.32 -22.01
CA ARG A 92 -20.21 14.14 -20.62
C ARG A 92 -19.55 12.77 -20.47
N ILE A 93 -18.33 12.76 -19.93
CA ILE A 93 -17.62 11.52 -19.58
C ILE A 93 -17.96 11.21 -18.12
N PRO A 94 -18.65 10.09 -17.82
CA PRO A 94 -18.98 9.76 -16.45
C PRO A 94 -17.72 9.45 -15.64
N TYR A 95 -17.83 9.56 -14.32
CA TYR A 95 -16.70 9.27 -13.44
C TYR A 95 -17.13 8.53 -12.18
N VAL A 96 -16.20 7.76 -11.63
CA VAL A 96 -16.37 7.04 -10.36
C VAL A 96 -15.25 7.41 -9.39
N ARG A 97 -15.37 6.95 -8.14
CA ARG A 97 -14.40 7.23 -7.08
C ARG A 97 -13.68 5.95 -6.66
N ILE A 98 -12.36 6.03 -6.53
CA ILE A 98 -11.52 5.02 -5.88
C ILE A 98 -10.83 5.73 -4.72
N ALA A 99 -10.83 5.12 -3.53
CA ALA A 99 -10.15 5.70 -2.37
C ALA A 99 -8.75 5.11 -2.17
N LEU A 100 -7.81 5.94 -1.75
CA LEU A 100 -6.50 5.57 -1.26
C LEU A 100 -6.48 5.70 0.26
N MET A 101 -6.62 4.57 0.95
CA MET A 101 -6.62 4.50 2.42
C MET A 101 -5.23 4.15 2.92
N MET A 102 -4.56 5.11 3.55
CA MET A 102 -3.19 5.01 4.07
C MET A 102 -2.87 6.25 4.93
N PRO A 103 -1.79 6.26 5.71
CA PRO A 103 -1.35 7.46 6.41
C PRO A 103 -0.75 8.46 5.43
N PHE A 104 -0.89 9.75 5.76
CA PHE A 104 -0.33 10.87 5.00
C PHE A 104 0.68 11.70 5.80
N THR A 105 0.84 11.36 7.08
CA THR A 105 1.81 11.90 8.03
C THR A 105 2.66 10.77 8.57
N SER A 106 3.85 11.09 9.04
CA SER A 106 4.75 10.09 9.64
C SER A 106 5.71 10.73 10.63
N ASP A 107 6.11 9.95 11.62
CA ASP A 107 7.23 10.14 12.51
C ASP A 107 8.11 8.88 12.54
N THR A 108 8.96 8.76 13.56
CA THR A 108 9.91 7.64 13.70
C THR A 108 9.26 6.31 14.05
N THR A 109 8.04 6.32 14.59
CA THR A 109 7.32 5.11 15.01
C THR A 109 6.17 4.75 14.06
N SER A 110 5.83 5.62 13.12
CA SER A 110 4.69 5.43 12.21
C SER A 110 4.78 4.14 11.38
N ALA A 111 3.61 3.65 10.95
CA ALA A 111 3.49 2.44 10.13
C ALA A 111 4.15 2.56 8.75
N MET A 112 4.24 3.79 8.23
CA MET A 112 4.97 4.13 7.01
C MET A 112 5.96 5.25 7.27
N THR A 113 7.11 5.19 6.61
CA THR A 113 8.01 6.34 6.56
C THR A 113 7.43 7.40 5.60
N ARG A 114 7.84 8.65 5.80
CA ARG A 114 7.52 9.76 4.88
C ARG A 114 7.79 9.38 3.43
N GLU A 115 8.95 8.79 3.15
CA GLU A 115 9.34 8.47 1.79
C GLU A 115 8.49 7.34 1.18
N MET A 116 8.04 6.37 1.99
CA MET A 116 7.07 5.35 1.56
C MET A 116 5.72 5.99 1.22
N ILE A 117 5.25 6.96 2.02
CA ILE A 117 4.01 7.72 1.78
C ILE A 117 4.10 8.45 0.43
N GLN A 118 5.17 9.21 0.22
CA GLN A 118 5.40 9.96 -1.02
C GLN A 118 5.44 9.06 -2.24
N ARG A 119 6.14 7.92 -2.18
CA ARG A 119 6.22 6.97 -3.29
C ARG A 119 4.89 6.26 -3.56
N GLY A 120 4.18 5.84 -2.51
CA GLY A 120 2.85 5.24 -2.64
C GLY A 120 1.85 6.19 -3.29
N LEU A 121 1.79 7.43 -2.80
CA LEU A 121 0.92 8.48 -3.34
C LEU A 121 1.28 8.82 -4.79
N ALA A 122 2.57 8.95 -5.12
CA ALA A 122 3.02 9.17 -6.50
C ALA A 122 2.66 8.01 -7.43
N GLY A 123 2.73 6.76 -6.95
CA GLY A 123 2.29 5.58 -7.68
C GLY A 123 0.79 5.59 -8.01
N ALA A 124 -0.05 5.86 -7.01
CA ALA A 124 -1.50 5.97 -7.18
C ALA A 124 -1.89 7.12 -8.11
N LEU A 125 -1.27 8.29 -7.95
CA LEU A 125 -1.47 9.46 -8.84
C LEU A 125 -1.06 9.15 -10.29
N ALA A 126 0.07 8.46 -10.50
CA ALA A 126 0.50 8.04 -11.83
C ALA A 126 -0.54 7.14 -12.50
N SER A 127 -1.16 6.22 -11.74
CA SER A 127 -2.21 5.35 -12.25
C SER A 127 -3.50 6.12 -12.56
N GLN A 128 -3.90 7.05 -11.69
CA GLN A 128 -5.07 7.91 -11.92
C GLN A 128 -4.92 8.73 -13.20
N GLN A 129 -3.79 9.43 -13.36
CA GLN A 129 -3.51 10.25 -14.54
C GLN A 129 -3.44 9.42 -15.82
N GLN A 130 -3.00 8.16 -15.72
CA GLN A 130 -3.02 7.26 -16.85
C GLN A 130 -4.44 6.85 -17.23
N ALA A 131 -5.24 6.40 -16.27
CA ALA A 131 -6.61 5.95 -16.49
C ALA A 131 -7.48 7.08 -17.06
N ASN A 132 -7.36 8.30 -16.51
CA ASN A 132 -8.09 9.48 -16.98
C ASN A 132 -7.56 10.06 -18.31
N GLY A 133 -6.53 9.45 -18.89
CA GLY A 133 -6.04 9.74 -20.24
C GLY A 133 -6.52 8.73 -21.28
N SER A 134 -7.31 7.72 -20.89
CA SER A 134 -7.86 6.67 -21.74
C SER A 134 -9.34 6.90 -22.08
N GLY A 135 -9.91 6.11 -22.99
CA GLY A 135 -11.25 6.32 -23.56
C GLY A 135 -12.44 5.76 -22.76
N GLY A 136 -12.31 5.60 -21.45
CA GLY A 136 -13.32 5.02 -20.54
C GLY A 136 -13.93 6.04 -19.57
N PRO A 137 -14.62 5.59 -18.50
CA PRO A 137 -15.00 6.47 -17.40
C PRO A 137 -13.76 7.11 -16.78
N HIS A 138 -13.94 8.29 -16.19
CA HIS A 138 -12.89 8.96 -15.43
C HIS A 138 -12.94 8.58 -13.95
N TYR A 139 -11.88 8.92 -13.23
CA TYR A 139 -11.65 8.50 -11.86
C TYR A 139 -11.22 9.67 -10.99
N GLN A 140 -11.94 9.85 -9.89
CA GLN A 140 -11.44 10.62 -8.75
C GLN A 140 -10.74 9.68 -7.77
N LEU A 141 -9.53 10.05 -7.38
CA LEU A 141 -8.79 9.42 -6.30
C LEU A 141 -9.10 10.15 -5.00
N LEU A 142 -9.92 9.54 -4.15
CA LEU A 142 -10.18 10.08 -2.81
C LEU A 142 -8.99 9.75 -1.91
N LEU A 143 -8.55 10.72 -1.13
CA LEU A 143 -7.55 10.51 -0.08
C LEU A 143 -8.30 10.15 1.20
N ALA A 144 -7.93 9.03 1.81
CA ALA A 144 -8.57 8.51 3.00
C ALA A 144 -7.55 8.28 4.14
N PRO A 145 -7.03 9.35 4.77
CA PRO A 145 -6.10 9.22 5.88
C PRO A 145 -6.73 8.48 7.07
N ASP A 146 -6.07 7.44 7.56
CA ASP A 146 -6.52 6.57 8.66
C ASP A 146 -5.63 6.65 9.92
N GLY A 147 -4.84 7.72 10.03
CA GLY A 147 -3.89 7.96 11.11
C GLY A 147 -2.51 7.33 10.85
N ARG A 148 -1.45 7.93 11.37
CA ARG A 148 -0.06 7.48 11.11
C ARG A 148 0.23 6.03 11.57
N ASP A 149 -0.55 5.58 12.54
CA ASP A 149 -0.47 4.26 13.17
C ASP A 149 -1.61 3.32 12.72
N LEU A 150 -2.46 3.76 11.77
CA LEU A 150 -3.57 3.01 11.16
C LEU A 150 -4.72 2.67 12.13
N ASP A 151 -4.76 3.31 13.29
CA ASP A 151 -5.69 3.04 14.38
C ASP A 151 -6.98 3.89 14.32
N GLN A 152 -7.09 4.80 13.35
CA GLN A 152 -8.26 5.68 13.17
C GLN A 152 -9.17 5.26 12.00
N TRP A 153 -9.17 3.97 11.66
CA TRP A 153 -9.83 3.45 10.46
C TRP A 153 -11.37 3.47 10.52
N GLU A 154 -11.99 3.38 11.69
CA GLU A 154 -13.45 3.18 11.83
C GLU A 154 -14.27 4.27 11.12
N SER A 155 -14.00 5.54 11.43
CA SER A 155 -14.70 6.68 10.81
C SER A 155 -14.42 6.80 9.31
N VAL A 156 -13.24 6.35 8.87
CA VAL A 156 -12.87 6.35 7.45
C VAL A 156 -13.70 5.30 6.71
N VAL A 157 -13.80 4.07 7.25
CA VAL A 157 -14.58 2.99 6.66
C VAL A 157 -16.06 3.34 6.59
N ASP A 158 -16.64 3.94 7.65
CA ASP A 158 -18.03 4.40 7.64
C ASP A 158 -18.27 5.43 6.54
N ARG A 159 -17.37 6.41 6.40
CA ARG A 159 -17.48 7.42 5.35
C ARG A 159 -17.35 6.83 3.94
N LEU A 160 -16.48 5.83 3.76
CA LEU A 160 -16.33 5.12 2.49
C LEU A 160 -17.60 4.36 2.13
N ASP A 161 -18.28 3.73 3.10
CA ASP A 161 -19.56 3.05 2.90
C ASP A 161 -20.64 3.99 2.34
N ASP A 162 -20.81 5.15 2.97
CA ASP A 162 -21.76 6.17 2.53
C ASP A 162 -21.54 6.57 1.06
N LEU A 163 -20.28 6.68 0.65
CA LEU A 163 -19.90 7.10 -0.70
C LEU A 163 -20.20 6.03 -1.76
N THR A 164 -20.41 4.77 -1.38
CA THR A 164 -20.84 3.72 -2.33
C THR A 164 -22.26 3.95 -2.84
N GLY A 165 -23.09 4.65 -2.06
CA GLY A 165 -24.48 4.98 -2.37
C GLY A 165 -24.67 6.23 -3.23
N ASP A 166 -23.59 6.92 -3.64
CA ASP A 166 -23.69 8.09 -4.53
C ASP A 166 -24.12 7.65 -5.94
N ASP A 167 -25.19 8.26 -6.46
CA ASP A 167 -25.75 7.95 -7.77
C ASP A 167 -25.00 8.62 -8.92
N GLU A 168 -24.38 9.79 -8.70
CA GLU A 168 -23.62 10.52 -9.73
C GLU A 168 -22.22 9.93 -9.88
N ALA A 169 -21.53 9.68 -8.75
CA ALA A 169 -20.15 9.24 -8.73
C ALA A 169 -19.88 8.29 -7.55
N PRO A 170 -20.33 7.03 -7.64
CA PRO A 170 -20.17 6.05 -6.57
C PRO A 170 -18.69 5.79 -6.25
N LEU A 171 -18.40 5.53 -4.97
CA LEU A 171 -17.18 4.81 -4.58
C LEU A 171 -17.30 3.36 -5.06
N VAL A 172 -16.35 2.93 -5.89
CA VAL A 172 -16.35 1.57 -6.48
C VAL A 172 -15.31 0.65 -5.85
N GLY A 173 -14.31 1.20 -5.16
CA GLY A 173 -13.32 0.39 -4.45
C GLY A 173 -12.31 1.21 -3.66
N VAL A 174 -11.50 0.49 -2.88
CA VAL A 174 -10.45 1.03 -2.01
C VAL A 174 -9.12 0.40 -2.37
N THR A 175 -8.06 1.19 -2.44
CA THR A 175 -6.67 0.74 -2.52
C THR A 175 -5.87 1.36 -1.38
N GLY A 176 -4.62 0.96 -1.22
CA GLY A 176 -3.80 1.31 -0.05
C GLY A 176 -3.84 0.17 0.94
N ILE A 177 -3.96 0.42 2.24
CA ILE A 177 -3.79 -0.59 3.28
C ILE A 177 -2.29 -0.98 3.39
N PRO A 178 -1.49 -0.15 4.09
CA PRO A 178 -0.04 -0.11 3.90
C PRO A 178 0.76 -1.14 4.71
N SER A 179 0.15 -1.80 5.69
CA SER A 179 0.87 -2.60 6.68
C SER A 179 0.00 -3.73 7.22
N SER A 180 0.58 -4.90 7.49
CA SER A 180 -0.18 -5.97 8.16
C SER A 180 -0.12 -5.76 9.68
N THR A 181 -1.12 -5.05 10.22
CA THR A 181 -1.34 -4.85 11.66
C THR A 181 -2.71 -5.40 12.08
N THR A 182 -2.99 -5.42 13.38
CA THR A 182 -4.31 -5.81 13.89
C THR A 182 -5.39 -4.85 13.42
N GLU A 183 -5.13 -3.55 13.54
CA GLU A 183 -6.03 -2.45 13.14
C GLU A 183 -6.36 -2.55 11.65
N THR A 184 -5.33 -2.81 10.84
CA THR A 184 -5.51 -3.01 9.40
C THR A 184 -6.36 -4.23 9.07
N ARG A 185 -6.19 -5.33 9.81
CA ARG A 185 -7.00 -6.54 9.61
C ARG A 185 -8.47 -6.25 9.90
N ASP A 186 -8.74 -5.48 10.94
CA ASP A 186 -10.08 -5.14 11.36
C ASP A 186 -10.72 -4.14 10.37
N ALA A 187 -9.98 -3.16 9.87
CA ALA A 187 -10.40 -2.24 8.81
C ALA A 187 -10.80 -2.99 7.52
N VAL A 188 -9.97 -3.93 7.08
CA VAL A 188 -10.24 -4.76 5.91
C VAL A 188 -11.45 -5.67 6.11
N ALA A 189 -11.63 -6.24 7.30
CA ALA A 189 -12.82 -7.01 7.63
C ALA A 189 -14.08 -6.14 7.57
N ALA A 190 -14.01 -4.92 8.09
CA ALA A 190 -15.11 -3.95 8.08
C ALA A 190 -15.49 -3.47 6.67
N LEU A 191 -14.52 -3.18 5.80
CA LEU A 191 -14.75 -2.87 4.38
C LEU A 191 -15.41 -4.05 3.64
N SER A 192 -14.96 -5.26 3.94
CA SER A 192 -15.49 -6.48 3.33
C SER A 192 -16.91 -6.82 3.78
N HIS A 193 -17.25 -6.56 5.05
CA HIS A 193 -18.65 -6.67 5.54
C HIS A 193 -19.59 -5.72 4.79
N ARG A 194 -19.08 -4.57 4.33
CA ARG A 194 -19.78 -3.59 3.51
C ARG A 194 -19.74 -3.90 2.01
N SER A 195 -19.16 -5.04 1.62
CA SER A 195 -19.00 -5.46 0.22
C SER A 195 -18.19 -4.48 -0.64
N ILE A 196 -17.22 -3.79 -0.05
CA ILE A 196 -16.35 -2.84 -0.74
C ILE A 196 -15.07 -3.58 -1.19
N PRO A 197 -14.84 -3.76 -2.51
CA PRO A 197 -13.60 -4.32 -3.01
C PRO A 197 -12.42 -3.48 -2.55
N THR A 198 -11.45 -4.15 -1.93
CA THR A 198 -10.25 -3.51 -1.41
C THR A 198 -9.03 -4.19 -1.99
N VAL A 199 -8.06 -3.44 -2.52
CA VAL A 199 -6.80 -3.94 -3.06
C VAL A 199 -5.64 -3.50 -2.17
N GLY A 200 -5.05 -4.45 -1.44
CA GLY A 200 -3.86 -4.25 -0.61
C GLY A 200 -2.58 -4.45 -1.43
N PRO A 201 -1.84 -3.39 -1.78
CA PRO A 201 -0.70 -3.52 -2.67
C PRO A 201 0.55 -4.04 -1.96
N VAL A 202 0.63 -3.94 -0.64
CA VAL A 202 1.86 -4.25 0.11
C VAL A 202 1.65 -5.20 1.29
N ILE A 203 0.47 -5.85 1.36
CA ILE A 203 0.12 -6.79 2.41
C ILE A 203 0.63 -8.19 2.08
N THR A 204 1.48 -8.75 2.92
CA THR A 204 2.13 -10.05 2.66
C THR A 204 1.82 -11.12 3.71
N ALA A 205 1.31 -10.73 4.88
CA ALA A 205 0.96 -11.68 5.92
C ALA A 205 -0.19 -12.58 5.45
N ALA A 206 0.03 -13.90 5.45
CA ALA A 206 -0.91 -14.85 4.88
C ALA A 206 -2.28 -14.87 5.60
N SER A 207 -2.33 -14.41 6.85
CA SER A 207 -3.55 -14.29 7.66
C SER A 207 -4.41 -13.05 7.34
N MET A 208 -3.93 -12.13 6.50
CA MET A 208 -4.65 -10.91 6.13
C MET A 208 -5.65 -11.20 5.01
N ASN A 209 -6.74 -11.89 5.35
CA ASN A 209 -7.74 -12.34 4.39
C ASN A 209 -9.14 -11.83 4.76
N SER A 210 -9.87 -11.40 3.73
CA SER A 210 -11.29 -11.16 3.81
C SER A 210 -11.90 -11.30 2.41
N ARG A 211 -13.19 -11.61 2.33
CA ARG A 211 -13.87 -11.96 1.07
C ARG A 211 -13.71 -10.93 -0.05
N TYR A 212 -13.70 -9.64 0.29
CA TYR A 212 -13.58 -8.54 -0.69
C TYR A 212 -12.15 -7.95 -0.73
N PHE A 213 -11.16 -8.64 -0.15
CA PHE A 213 -9.80 -8.12 -0.02
C PHE A 213 -8.79 -8.85 -0.90
N PHE A 214 -8.34 -8.16 -1.95
CA PHE A 214 -7.42 -8.65 -2.97
C PHE A 214 -6.01 -8.14 -2.70
N LYS A 215 -4.99 -8.93 -3.02
CA LYS A 215 -3.59 -8.56 -2.77
C LYS A 215 -2.77 -8.69 -4.03
N THR A 216 -2.08 -7.61 -4.38
CA THR A 216 -1.15 -7.63 -5.51
C THR A 216 0.23 -8.08 -5.09
N SER A 217 0.61 -8.01 -3.82
CA SER A 217 1.83 -8.65 -3.32
C SER A 217 1.66 -10.18 -3.20
N PRO A 218 2.74 -10.96 -3.41
CA PRO A 218 2.81 -12.32 -2.92
C PRO A 218 2.66 -12.37 -1.40
N ASN A 219 2.23 -13.51 -0.85
CA ASN A 219 2.28 -13.73 0.59
C ASN A 219 3.66 -14.22 1.05
N ASN A 220 3.92 -14.16 2.36
CA ASN A 220 5.19 -14.59 2.95
C ASN A 220 5.53 -16.06 2.64
N GLU A 221 4.55 -16.94 2.49
CA GLU A 221 4.79 -18.33 2.08
C GLU A 221 5.34 -18.43 0.66
N GLN A 222 4.78 -17.69 -0.29
CA GLN A 222 5.22 -17.62 -1.68
C GLN A 222 6.62 -16.99 -1.79
N PHE A 223 6.89 -15.93 -1.04
CA PHE A 223 8.23 -15.37 -0.94
C PHE A 223 9.26 -16.36 -0.41
N SER A 224 8.90 -17.13 0.62
CA SER A 224 9.81 -18.13 1.19
C SER A 224 10.09 -19.30 0.23
N HIS A 225 9.21 -19.57 -0.76
CA HIS A 225 9.49 -20.53 -1.83
C HIS A 225 10.61 -20.01 -2.75
N ALA A 226 10.58 -18.73 -3.11
CA ALA A 226 11.63 -18.09 -3.90
C ALA A 226 12.98 -18.14 -3.16
N LEU A 227 12.98 -17.85 -1.85
CA LEU A 227 14.18 -17.98 -1.02
C LEU A 227 14.69 -19.42 -0.92
N ASP A 228 13.82 -20.42 -0.77
CA ASP A 228 14.24 -21.84 -0.74
C ASP A 228 14.87 -22.26 -2.07
N ALA A 229 14.31 -21.82 -3.21
CA ALA A 229 14.89 -22.04 -4.53
C ALA A 229 16.28 -21.37 -4.65
N TYR A 230 16.43 -20.14 -4.16
CA TYR A 230 17.71 -19.45 -4.09
C TYR A 230 18.73 -20.20 -3.24
N LEU A 231 18.37 -20.65 -2.03
CA LEU A 231 19.27 -21.37 -1.11
C LEU A 231 19.68 -22.75 -1.66
N LYS A 232 18.80 -23.44 -2.40
CA LYS A 232 19.14 -24.69 -3.10
C LYS A 232 20.20 -24.48 -4.18
N ALA A 233 20.13 -23.36 -4.89
CA ALA A 233 21.09 -22.99 -5.92
C ALA A 233 22.41 -22.45 -5.35
N HIS A 234 22.35 -21.79 -4.18
CA HIS A 234 23.49 -21.20 -3.50
C HIS A 234 23.70 -21.92 -2.17
N ARG A 235 24.32 -23.10 -2.20
CA ARG A 235 24.54 -23.86 -0.96
C ARG A 235 25.57 -23.15 -0.09
N GLY A 236 25.34 -23.18 1.22
CA GLY A 236 26.35 -22.82 2.21
C GLY A 236 26.55 -23.94 3.24
N ASN A 237 26.99 -23.60 4.45
CA ASN A 237 27.24 -24.56 5.54
C ASN A 237 25.98 -25.05 6.26
N GLY A 238 24.80 -24.47 5.97
CA GLY A 238 23.51 -24.93 6.51
C GLY A 238 23.22 -24.50 7.95
N ARG A 239 24.02 -23.59 8.53
CA ARG A 239 23.78 -23.04 9.88
C ARG A 239 23.07 -21.70 9.78
N GLY A 240 21.90 -21.62 10.40
CA GLY A 240 21.09 -20.41 10.37
C GLY A 240 20.78 -19.84 11.74
N VAL A 241 20.35 -18.58 11.74
CA VAL A 241 19.72 -17.94 12.89
C VAL A 241 18.47 -17.19 12.44
N LEU A 242 17.42 -17.24 13.24
CA LEU A 242 16.22 -16.44 13.07
C LEU A 242 16.33 -15.18 13.94
N VAL A 243 16.22 -14.00 13.33
CA VAL A 243 16.17 -12.71 14.03
C VAL A 243 14.79 -12.13 13.80
N TRP A 244 13.98 -11.99 14.84
CA TRP A 244 12.56 -11.68 14.68
C TRP A 244 12.08 -10.57 15.62
N ASP A 245 11.11 -9.79 15.16
CA ASP A 245 10.48 -8.74 15.97
C ASP A 245 9.45 -9.36 16.94
N SER A 246 9.57 -9.01 18.22
CA SER A 246 8.74 -9.54 19.31
C SER A 246 7.43 -8.80 19.55
N ARG A 247 7.16 -7.70 18.83
CA ARG A 247 5.89 -6.98 18.95
C ARG A 247 4.72 -7.85 18.47
N GLU A 248 3.74 -8.07 19.35
CA GLU A 248 2.56 -8.88 19.04
C GLU A 248 1.61 -8.20 18.05
N GLY A 249 1.55 -6.86 18.06
CA GLY A 249 0.73 -6.07 17.12
C GLY A 249 1.26 -6.06 15.68
N ASP A 250 2.50 -6.48 15.45
CA ASP A 250 3.07 -6.58 14.11
C ASP A 250 2.75 -7.95 13.47
N VAL A 251 1.55 -8.05 12.90
CA VAL A 251 1.05 -9.27 12.23
C VAL A 251 1.99 -9.71 11.11
N TYR A 252 2.63 -8.77 10.40
CA TYR A 252 3.63 -9.10 9.37
C TYR A 252 4.82 -9.86 9.94
N SER A 253 5.46 -9.35 10.99
CA SER A 253 6.65 -9.98 11.56
C SER A 253 6.34 -11.32 12.23
N GLN A 254 5.20 -11.45 12.91
CA GLN A 254 4.78 -12.72 13.51
C GLN A 254 4.48 -13.79 12.46
N ASP A 255 3.77 -13.44 11.38
CA ASP A 255 3.52 -14.36 10.27
C ASP A 255 4.83 -14.79 9.60
N LEU A 256 5.70 -13.83 9.27
CA LEU A 256 6.99 -14.10 8.63
C LEU A 256 7.89 -15.02 9.48
N ARG A 257 7.95 -14.78 10.79
CA ARG A 257 8.63 -15.65 11.75
C ARG A 257 8.09 -17.08 11.63
N SER A 258 6.78 -17.24 11.68
CA SER A 258 6.14 -18.55 11.60
C SER A 258 6.42 -19.25 10.26
N VAL A 259 6.41 -18.52 9.14
CA VAL A 259 6.77 -19.04 7.82
C VAL A 259 8.22 -19.54 7.79
N PHE A 260 9.16 -18.77 8.34
CA PHE A 260 10.56 -19.18 8.41
C PHE A 260 10.77 -20.40 9.31
N GLU A 261 10.13 -20.45 10.48
CA GLU A 261 10.17 -21.62 11.36
C GLU A 261 9.62 -22.87 10.67
N ARG A 262 8.46 -22.78 10.01
CA ARG A 262 7.85 -23.91 9.28
C ARG A 262 8.72 -24.41 8.14
N ARG A 263 9.24 -23.50 7.30
CA ARG A 263 9.96 -23.87 6.07
C ARG A 263 11.41 -24.23 6.29
N PHE A 264 12.10 -23.46 7.12
CA PHE A 264 13.56 -23.54 7.28
C PHE A 264 13.98 -24.07 8.65
N GLY A 265 13.08 -24.10 9.64
CA GLY A 265 13.38 -24.41 11.03
C GLY A 265 14.12 -25.72 11.25
N ARG A 266 13.70 -26.81 10.60
CA ARG A 266 14.40 -28.10 10.72
C ARG A 266 15.77 -28.11 10.03
N ARG A 267 15.89 -27.45 8.86
CA ARG A 267 17.12 -27.47 8.07
C ARG A 267 18.23 -26.63 8.72
N TYR A 268 17.85 -25.54 9.37
CA TYR A 268 18.78 -24.55 9.94
C TYR A 268 18.74 -24.47 11.47
N ASP A 269 17.98 -25.35 12.13
CA ASP A 269 17.80 -25.40 13.59
C ASP A 269 17.34 -24.03 14.18
N LEU A 270 16.37 -23.38 13.54
CA LEU A 270 15.92 -22.03 13.94
C LEU A 270 15.21 -22.01 15.30
N LYS A 271 14.66 -23.15 15.74
CA LYS A 271 14.02 -23.26 17.06
C LYS A 271 15.02 -23.04 18.20
N THR A 272 16.26 -23.51 18.03
CA THR A 272 17.34 -23.34 19.01
C THR A 272 18.19 -22.10 18.68
N ASN A 273 18.27 -21.75 17.40
CA ASN A 273 19.05 -20.62 16.89
C ASN A 273 18.12 -19.46 16.50
N ASN A 274 17.57 -18.77 17.50
CA ASN A 274 16.86 -17.52 17.28
C ASN A 274 17.24 -16.43 18.29
N SER A 275 17.02 -15.18 17.92
CA SER A 275 17.12 -13.97 18.73
C SER A 275 15.90 -13.11 18.42
N HIS A 276 15.38 -12.40 19.42
CA HIS A 276 14.32 -11.43 19.20
C HIS A 276 14.80 -10.00 19.47
N PHE A 277 14.06 -9.03 18.98
CA PHE A 277 14.21 -7.61 19.26
C PHE A 277 12.82 -6.94 19.31
N VAL A 278 12.76 -5.68 19.73
CA VAL A 278 11.56 -4.84 19.59
C VAL A 278 11.79 -3.93 18.39
N GLY A 279 10.90 -3.97 17.40
CA GLY A 279 11.00 -3.11 16.21
C GLY A 279 10.76 -1.64 16.49
N SER A 280 11.20 -0.77 15.57
CA SER A 280 11.11 0.68 15.75
C SER A 280 9.77 1.31 15.38
N SER A 281 8.94 0.62 14.60
CA SER A 281 7.59 1.09 14.25
C SER A 281 6.55 0.62 15.28
N GLY A 282 5.36 1.21 15.28
CA GLY A 282 4.25 0.93 16.21
C GLY A 282 4.49 1.35 17.65
N ASP A 283 3.56 0.98 18.53
CA ASP A 283 3.56 1.35 19.95
C ASP A 283 4.83 0.95 20.70
N ASP A 284 5.28 1.83 21.60
CA ASP A 284 6.49 1.67 22.41
C ASP A 284 6.33 0.51 23.41
N GLN A 285 6.95 -0.63 23.06
CA GLN A 285 7.07 -1.82 23.91
C GLN A 285 8.50 -1.99 24.46
N GLY A 286 9.25 -0.89 24.59
CA GLY A 286 10.61 -0.85 25.13
C GLY A 286 11.65 -0.38 24.12
N ILE A 287 12.92 -0.39 24.53
CA ILE A 287 14.03 0.15 23.70
C ILE A 287 14.17 -0.67 22.41
N PRO A 288 13.92 -0.06 21.23
CA PRO A 288 13.92 -0.78 19.97
C PRO A 288 15.33 -1.15 19.49
N GLN A 289 15.41 -2.00 18.45
CA GLN A 289 16.62 -2.28 17.68
C GLN A 289 17.82 -2.84 18.50
N ARG A 290 17.53 -3.58 19.57
CA ARG A 290 18.56 -4.21 20.41
C ARG A 290 19.09 -5.50 19.81
N PHE A 291 20.06 -5.38 18.91
CA PHE A 291 20.60 -6.50 18.13
C PHE A 291 21.84 -7.21 18.70
N ALA A 292 22.24 -6.92 19.94
CA ALA A 292 23.48 -7.46 20.50
C ALA A 292 23.49 -9.00 20.59
N ASP A 293 22.42 -9.62 21.08
CA ASP A 293 22.31 -11.09 21.16
C ASP A 293 22.35 -11.73 19.77
N ALA A 294 21.63 -11.14 18.80
CA ALA A 294 21.62 -11.61 17.42
C ALA A 294 23.03 -11.59 16.81
N ALA A 295 23.74 -10.47 16.92
CA ALA A 295 25.09 -10.32 16.38
C ALA A 295 26.08 -11.29 17.04
N GLU A 296 26.09 -11.41 18.37
CA GLU A 296 26.97 -12.35 19.08
C GLU A 296 26.69 -13.79 18.61
N LYS A 297 25.41 -14.17 18.51
CA LYS A 297 24.99 -15.52 18.10
C LYS A 297 25.41 -15.85 16.67
N ILE A 298 25.26 -14.91 15.74
CA ILE A 298 25.71 -15.05 14.34
C ILE A 298 27.20 -15.36 14.30
N CYS A 299 27.98 -14.57 15.03
CA CYS A 299 29.43 -14.60 14.96
C CYS A 299 30.03 -15.81 15.68
N ARG A 300 29.53 -16.15 16.87
CA ARG A 300 30.00 -17.33 17.62
C ARG A 300 29.58 -18.65 17.00
N LYS A 301 28.37 -18.74 16.43
CA LYS A 301 27.88 -19.97 15.78
C LYS A 301 28.35 -20.11 14.33
N LYS A 302 29.05 -19.11 13.79
CA LYS A 302 29.54 -19.05 12.41
C LYS A 302 28.43 -19.35 11.38
N VAL A 303 27.26 -18.76 11.58
CA VAL A 303 26.10 -18.95 10.69
C VAL A 303 26.40 -18.39 9.30
N ASP A 304 25.80 -18.97 8.26
CA ASP A 304 25.90 -18.48 6.88
C ASP A 304 24.60 -17.84 6.37
N THR A 305 23.53 -17.95 7.15
CA THR A 305 22.17 -17.57 6.75
C THR A 305 21.45 -16.97 7.96
N VAL A 306 21.07 -15.70 7.86
CA VAL A 306 20.20 -15.02 8.81
C VAL A 306 18.81 -14.97 8.19
N PHE A 307 17.80 -15.43 8.90
CA PHE A 307 16.39 -15.28 8.55
C PHE A 307 15.86 -14.08 9.31
N PHE A 308 15.72 -12.93 8.64
CA PHE A 308 15.28 -11.70 9.29
C PHE A 308 13.76 -11.54 9.15
N ALA A 309 13.04 -11.73 10.26
CA ALA A 309 11.59 -11.57 10.37
C ALA A 309 11.26 -10.26 11.12
N GLY A 310 11.65 -9.14 10.51
CA GLY A 310 11.44 -7.79 11.01
C GLY A 310 11.17 -6.81 9.87
N ARG A 311 10.90 -5.56 10.20
CA ARG A 311 10.62 -4.49 9.22
C ARG A 311 11.92 -3.99 8.59
N ASP A 312 11.86 -3.47 7.36
CA ASP A 312 13.03 -2.96 6.62
C ASP A 312 13.73 -1.82 7.37
N GLN A 313 12.97 -1.02 8.12
CA GLN A 313 13.43 0.11 8.94
C GLN A 313 14.42 -0.30 10.04
N ASP A 314 14.34 -1.55 10.52
CA ASP A 314 15.19 -2.07 11.59
C ASP A 314 16.51 -2.67 11.08
N LEU A 315 16.56 -3.02 9.79
CA LEU A 315 17.67 -3.76 9.21
C LEU A 315 18.98 -2.94 9.14
N PRO A 316 19.00 -1.61 8.90
CA PRO A 316 20.21 -0.80 9.01
C PRO A 316 20.89 -0.92 10.39
N ALA A 317 20.12 -0.84 11.47
CA ALA A 317 20.64 -0.95 12.83
C ALA A 317 21.20 -2.35 13.11
N PHE A 318 20.52 -3.40 12.61
CA PHE A 318 21.02 -4.77 12.70
C PHE A 318 22.35 -4.96 11.94
N ILE A 319 22.45 -4.46 10.70
CA ILE A 319 23.66 -4.55 9.87
C ILE A 319 24.83 -3.83 10.52
N ASN A 320 24.60 -2.61 11.04
CA ASN A 320 25.65 -1.86 11.72
C ASN A 320 26.10 -2.57 13.01
N ARG A 321 25.16 -3.09 13.80
CA ARG A 321 25.51 -3.86 15.00
C ARG A 321 26.32 -5.13 14.67
N LEU A 322 26.01 -5.80 13.56
CA LEU A 322 26.78 -6.94 13.10
C LEU A 322 28.20 -6.52 12.65
N ALA A 323 28.33 -5.38 11.98
CA ALA A 323 29.62 -4.83 11.56
C ALA A 323 30.54 -4.46 12.75
N ASP A 324 29.95 -3.96 13.83
CA ASP A 324 30.65 -3.60 15.06
C ASP A 324 31.03 -4.79 15.94
N GLU A 325 30.52 -5.99 15.64
CA GLU A 325 30.77 -7.18 16.44
C GLU A 325 32.17 -7.76 16.14
N GLY A 326 33.13 -7.48 17.03
CA GLY A 326 34.54 -7.83 16.85
C GLY A 326 34.82 -9.33 16.80
N SER A 327 33.89 -10.17 17.25
CA SER A 327 34.04 -11.64 17.28
C SER A 327 33.73 -12.34 15.94
N CYS A 328 33.26 -11.60 14.93
CA CYS A 328 32.82 -12.19 13.66
C CYS A 328 33.94 -12.72 12.79
N ASP A 329 33.80 -13.98 12.37
CA ASP A 329 34.61 -14.58 11.32
C ASP A 329 34.20 -14.01 9.95
N ARG A 330 35.10 -13.24 9.33
CA ARG A 330 34.86 -12.52 8.06
C ARG A 330 35.19 -13.36 6.83
N SER A 331 35.72 -14.56 7.01
CA SER A 331 36.09 -15.45 5.90
C SER A 331 34.86 -16.10 5.24
N GLN A 332 33.77 -16.25 5.99
CA GLN A 332 32.54 -16.87 5.52
C GLN A 332 31.53 -15.80 5.09
N LYS A 333 30.89 -16.01 3.94
CA LYS A 333 29.81 -15.14 3.49
C LYS A 333 28.56 -15.35 4.34
N VAL A 334 27.99 -14.28 4.87
CA VAL A 334 26.69 -14.28 5.56
C VAL A 334 25.61 -13.79 4.60
N ARG A 335 24.49 -14.51 4.49
CA ARG A 335 23.33 -14.07 3.72
C ARG A 335 22.23 -13.66 4.67
N ILE A 336 21.77 -12.43 4.58
CA ILE A 336 20.66 -11.92 5.37
C ILE A 336 19.42 -12.01 4.49
N LEU A 337 18.62 -13.05 4.72
CA LEU A 337 17.38 -13.25 3.99
C LEU A 337 16.30 -12.34 4.56
N LYS A 338 15.67 -11.57 3.68
CA LYS A 338 14.46 -10.81 3.99
C LYS A 338 13.39 -11.10 2.95
N ILE A 339 12.16 -10.73 3.30
CA ILE A 339 10.99 -10.77 2.41
C ILE A 339 10.39 -9.38 2.45
N GLY A 340 10.05 -8.81 1.30
CA GLY A 340 9.41 -7.50 1.28
C GLY A 340 8.89 -7.12 -0.10
N ILE A 341 8.63 -5.82 -0.26
CA ILE A 341 8.16 -5.28 -1.53
C ILE A 341 9.32 -5.05 -2.49
N GLY A 342 10.44 -4.54 -1.96
CA GLY A 342 11.68 -4.28 -2.67
C GLY A 342 12.78 -3.90 -1.69
N LEU A 343 13.88 -3.34 -2.21
CA LEU A 343 14.99 -2.86 -1.41
C LEU A 343 14.80 -1.40 -1.02
N GLU A 344 14.47 -1.16 0.24
CA GLU A 344 14.33 0.19 0.79
C GLU A 344 15.66 0.98 0.62
N PRO A 345 15.64 2.23 0.12
CA PRO A 345 16.84 3.02 -0.15
C PRO A 345 17.89 3.09 0.98
N THR A 346 17.47 3.12 2.26
CA THR A 346 18.36 3.09 3.43
C THR A 346 19.22 1.83 3.47
N LEU A 347 18.73 0.70 2.95
CA LEU A 347 19.48 -0.56 2.83
C LEU A 347 20.55 -0.54 1.75
N THR A 348 20.51 0.45 0.86
CA THR A 348 21.41 0.56 -0.30
C THR A 348 22.38 1.73 -0.21
N THR A 349 22.44 2.40 0.94
CA THR A 349 23.39 3.50 1.17
C THR A 349 24.84 3.01 1.14
N LYS A 350 25.77 3.91 0.80
CA LYS A 350 27.22 3.60 0.83
C LYS A 350 27.70 3.14 2.22
N ALA A 351 27.11 3.67 3.29
CA ALA A 351 27.43 3.28 4.66
C ALA A 351 27.02 1.83 4.92
N ILE A 352 25.77 1.46 4.57
CA ILE A 352 25.30 0.08 4.71
C ILE A 352 26.07 -0.88 3.81
N GLU A 353 26.37 -0.50 2.57
CA GLU A 353 27.23 -1.27 1.69
C GLU A 353 28.61 -1.53 2.32
N SER A 354 29.21 -0.52 2.95
CA SER A 354 30.49 -0.66 3.65
C SER A 354 30.37 -1.59 4.86
N SER A 355 29.32 -1.44 5.67
CA SER A 355 29.04 -2.32 6.81
C SER A 355 28.89 -3.77 6.36
N LEU A 356 28.08 -4.05 5.34
CA LEU A 356 27.90 -5.38 4.76
C LEU A 356 29.23 -5.97 4.26
N LYS A 357 30.03 -5.19 3.53
CA LYS A 357 31.36 -5.64 3.06
C LYS A 357 32.30 -5.98 4.20
N SER A 358 32.28 -5.21 5.30
CA SER A 358 33.17 -5.41 6.45
C SER A 358 32.96 -6.76 7.17
N VAL A 359 31.74 -7.32 7.08
CA VAL A 359 31.36 -8.63 7.64
C VAL A 359 31.08 -9.68 6.57
N ASN A 360 31.49 -9.44 5.32
CA ASN A 360 31.26 -10.33 4.19
C ASN A 360 29.78 -10.76 4.08
N ALA A 361 28.85 -9.82 4.26
CA ALA A 361 27.42 -10.06 4.25
C ALA A 361 26.76 -9.60 2.94
N THR A 362 25.62 -10.21 2.63
CA THR A 362 24.75 -9.82 1.50
C THR A 362 23.29 -9.95 1.93
N ILE A 363 22.50 -8.93 1.70
CA ILE A 363 21.04 -8.96 1.77
C ILE A 363 20.55 -9.77 0.57
N VAL A 364 19.67 -10.73 0.82
CA VAL A 364 18.98 -11.52 -0.20
C VAL A 364 17.49 -11.32 0.01
N ASP A 365 16.86 -10.55 -0.86
CA ASP A 365 15.47 -10.14 -0.75
C ASP A 365 14.61 -10.89 -1.75
N ALA A 366 13.65 -11.69 -1.28
CA ALA A 366 12.56 -12.12 -2.15
C ALA A 366 11.51 -11.01 -2.17
N SER A 367 11.38 -10.34 -3.31
CA SER A 367 10.67 -9.07 -3.42
C SER A 367 9.47 -9.12 -4.39
N ALA A 368 8.46 -8.29 -4.15
CA ALA A 368 7.31 -8.15 -5.06
C ALA A 368 7.68 -7.39 -6.34
N TYR A 369 8.78 -6.64 -6.29
CA TYR A 369 9.28 -5.79 -7.36
C TYR A 369 10.80 -5.91 -7.50
N ASP A 370 11.31 -5.96 -8.73
CA ASP A 370 12.75 -5.89 -9.01
C ASP A 370 13.15 -4.47 -9.45
N PRO A 371 14.03 -3.76 -8.72
CA PRO A 371 14.54 -2.46 -9.11
C PRO A 371 15.14 -2.42 -10.52
N ALA A 372 15.69 -3.55 -10.99
CA ALA A 372 16.27 -3.66 -12.32
C ALA A 372 15.24 -3.46 -13.44
N TRP A 373 13.94 -3.65 -13.18
CA TRP A 373 12.87 -3.42 -14.15
C TRP A 373 12.77 -1.95 -14.57
N ALA A 374 13.10 -1.01 -13.68
CA ALA A 374 13.10 0.42 -13.98
C ALA A 374 14.14 0.79 -15.05
N ASP A 375 15.22 0.01 -15.15
CA ASP A 375 16.29 0.16 -16.15
C ASP A 375 16.05 -0.68 -17.41
N GLY A 376 14.91 -1.37 -17.52
CA GLY A 376 14.62 -2.31 -18.61
C GLY A 376 15.48 -3.59 -18.57
N LYS A 377 16.09 -3.90 -17.43
CA LYS A 377 16.90 -5.12 -17.23
C LYS A 377 16.02 -6.27 -16.75
N GLY A 378 16.50 -7.51 -16.97
CA GLY A 378 15.75 -8.72 -16.62
C GLY A 378 14.59 -8.97 -17.56
N THR A 379 13.40 -9.26 -17.02
CA THR A 379 12.16 -9.43 -17.78
C THR A 379 11.05 -8.62 -17.10
N PRO A 380 11.00 -7.29 -17.35
CA PRO A 380 10.00 -6.42 -16.74
C PRO A 380 8.57 -6.88 -17.07
N PRO A 381 7.61 -6.76 -16.14
CA PRO A 381 6.20 -7.00 -16.41
C PRO A 381 5.65 -6.10 -17.52
N ARG A 382 4.63 -6.59 -18.24
CA ARG A 382 4.06 -5.91 -19.41
C ARG A 382 3.58 -4.47 -19.13
N GLY A 383 3.02 -4.22 -17.94
CA GLY A 383 2.54 -2.90 -17.55
C GLY A 383 3.63 -1.93 -17.07
N SER A 384 4.88 -2.38 -16.97
CA SER A 384 5.99 -1.58 -16.41
C SER A 384 6.28 -0.32 -17.22
N ALA A 385 6.25 -0.39 -18.56
CA ALA A 385 6.55 0.76 -19.41
C ALA A 385 5.58 1.94 -19.19
N ALA A 386 4.26 1.66 -19.18
CA ALA A 386 3.24 2.68 -18.98
C ALA A 386 3.36 3.36 -17.61
N PHE A 387 3.61 2.57 -16.57
CA PHE A 387 3.91 3.08 -15.23
C PHE A 387 5.15 3.98 -15.23
N LEU A 388 6.26 3.52 -15.79
CA LEU A 388 7.52 4.28 -15.79
C LEU A 388 7.38 5.61 -16.54
N ASP A 389 6.63 5.64 -17.64
CA ASP A 389 6.41 6.86 -18.42
C ASP A 389 5.68 7.95 -17.60
N ARG A 390 4.68 7.57 -16.80
CA ARG A 390 3.96 8.49 -15.91
C ARG A 390 4.77 8.83 -14.67
N PHE A 391 5.34 7.84 -14.00
CA PHE A 391 6.11 8.05 -12.78
C PHE A 391 7.32 8.96 -13.00
N ARG A 392 8.03 8.82 -14.12
CA ARG A 392 9.16 9.70 -14.48
C ARG A 392 8.73 11.15 -14.75
N GLN A 393 7.47 11.42 -15.11
CA GLN A 393 6.96 12.79 -15.19
C GLN A 393 6.80 13.39 -13.80
N LEU A 394 6.21 12.63 -12.86
CA LEU A 394 6.09 13.06 -11.47
C LEU A 394 7.46 13.29 -10.81
N GLN A 395 8.44 12.41 -11.07
CA GLN A 395 9.80 12.54 -10.52
C GLN A 395 10.53 13.82 -10.99
N LYS A 396 10.14 14.42 -12.12
CA LYS A 396 10.70 15.72 -12.56
C LYS A 396 10.18 16.89 -11.71
N THR A 397 9.00 16.73 -11.13
CA THR A 397 8.31 17.78 -10.36
C THR A 397 8.49 17.61 -8.86
N TYR A 398 8.53 16.36 -8.38
CA TYR A 398 8.55 16.03 -6.95
C TYR A 398 9.84 15.33 -6.55
N ALA A 399 10.40 15.72 -5.40
CA ALA A 399 11.61 15.13 -4.85
C ALA A 399 11.30 13.79 -4.14
N LEU A 400 11.24 12.70 -4.91
CA LEU A 400 10.86 11.36 -4.41
C LEU A 400 12.05 10.53 -3.86
N GLY A 401 13.20 11.16 -3.65
CA GLY A 401 14.45 10.51 -3.25
C GLY A 401 15.32 10.03 -4.42
N ALA A 402 16.52 9.54 -4.11
CA ALA A 402 17.52 9.16 -5.12
C ALA A 402 17.22 7.85 -5.86
N SER A 403 16.53 6.92 -5.20
CA SER A 403 16.17 5.61 -5.75
C SER A 403 14.67 5.34 -5.53
N PRO A 404 13.78 6.16 -6.11
CA PRO A 404 12.36 6.20 -5.76
C PRO A 404 11.57 4.95 -6.19
N LEU A 405 12.21 4.02 -6.88
CA LEU A 405 11.60 2.77 -7.34
C LEU A 405 12.19 1.55 -6.65
N SER A 406 13.27 1.67 -5.86
CA SER A 406 13.99 0.49 -5.36
C SER A 406 13.18 -0.32 -4.35
N ASP A 407 12.34 0.34 -3.55
CA ASP A 407 11.48 -0.32 -2.56
C ASP A 407 10.19 -0.91 -3.15
N GLY A 408 9.91 -0.62 -4.43
CA GLY A 408 8.73 -1.08 -5.15
C GLY A 408 7.41 -0.40 -4.76
N TYR A 409 7.37 0.49 -3.77
CA TYR A 409 6.11 1.07 -3.27
C TYR A 409 5.34 1.82 -4.36
N ALA A 410 6.03 2.63 -5.16
CA ALA A 410 5.40 3.33 -6.28
C ALA A 410 4.74 2.39 -7.29
N ALA A 411 5.40 1.27 -7.64
CA ALA A 411 4.87 0.30 -8.59
C ALA A 411 3.69 -0.49 -8.00
N MET A 412 3.77 -0.87 -6.72
CA MET A 412 2.71 -1.62 -6.06
C MET A 412 1.45 -0.78 -5.85
N TYR A 413 1.58 0.49 -5.43
CA TYR A 413 0.43 1.39 -5.26
C TYR A 413 -0.18 1.81 -6.60
N TYR A 414 0.64 1.96 -7.65
CA TYR A 414 0.15 2.07 -9.02
C TYR A 414 -0.72 0.86 -9.38
N ASP A 415 -0.25 -0.36 -9.11
CA ASP A 415 -1.00 -1.59 -9.41
C ASP A 415 -2.32 -1.68 -8.63
N GLY A 416 -2.32 -1.26 -7.36
CA GLY A 416 -3.52 -1.26 -6.53
C GLY A 416 -4.67 -0.44 -7.12
N PHE A 417 -4.37 0.79 -7.55
CA PHE A 417 -5.36 1.62 -8.26
C PHE A 417 -5.69 1.04 -9.64
N LYS A 418 -4.66 0.63 -10.40
CA LYS A 418 -4.79 0.15 -11.77
C LYS A 418 -5.75 -1.04 -11.88
N LEU A 419 -5.71 -1.96 -10.94
CA LEU A 419 -6.58 -3.14 -10.95
C LEU A 419 -8.06 -2.78 -10.76
N LEU A 420 -8.36 -1.80 -9.89
CA LEU A 420 -9.72 -1.31 -9.70
C LEU A 420 -10.22 -0.56 -10.92
N ALA A 421 -9.37 0.30 -11.51
CA ALA A 421 -9.69 1.01 -12.74
C ALA A 421 -9.89 0.05 -13.92
N ASP A 422 -9.04 -0.97 -14.08
CA ASP A 422 -9.20 -1.97 -15.14
C ASP A 422 -10.46 -2.81 -14.99
N ALA A 423 -10.79 -3.21 -13.75
CA ALA A 423 -12.04 -3.92 -13.48
C ALA A 423 -13.23 -3.05 -13.85
N MET A 424 -13.24 -1.77 -13.44
CA MET A 424 -14.27 -0.81 -13.79
C MET A 424 -14.39 -0.60 -15.30
N ASP A 425 -13.28 -0.34 -16.00
CA ASP A 425 -13.25 -0.13 -17.45
C ASP A 425 -13.75 -1.37 -18.20
N SER A 426 -13.37 -2.57 -17.76
CA SER A 426 -13.83 -3.84 -18.33
C SER A 426 -15.34 -4.01 -18.15
N THR A 427 -15.85 -3.83 -16.93
CA THR A 427 -17.30 -3.95 -16.66
C THR A 427 -18.09 -2.89 -17.40
N TYR A 428 -17.59 -1.64 -17.42
CA TYR A 428 -18.24 -0.54 -18.13
C TYR A 428 -18.30 -0.84 -19.62
N SER A 429 -17.22 -1.33 -20.23
CA SER A 429 -17.21 -1.68 -21.65
C SER A 429 -18.21 -2.82 -21.93
N GLU A 430 -18.23 -3.87 -21.12
CA GLU A 430 -19.16 -5.01 -21.29
C GLU A 430 -20.64 -4.60 -21.21
N VAL A 431 -20.99 -3.71 -20.28
CA VAL A 431 -22.37 -3.21 -20.13
C VAL A 431 -22.78 -2.28 -21.29
N ASN A 432 -21.80 -1.65 -21.93
CA ASN A 432 -22.03 -0.68 -23.01
C ASN A 432 -21.84 -1.26 -24.43
N ASP A 433 -21.18 -2.41 -24.57
CA ASP A 433 -20.98 -3.09 -25.85
C ASP A 433 -22.27 -3.82 -26.26
N GLY A 434 -22.92 -3.33 -27.34
CA GLY A 434 -24.06 -4.00 -28.00
C GLY A 434 -25.43 -3.37 -27.82
N GLY A 435 -25.55 -2.21 -27.15
CA GLY A 435 -26.80 -1.46 -27.07
C GLY A 435 -27.09 -0.62 -28.31
N ALA A 436 -28.35 -0.61 -28.79
CA ALA A 436 -28.82 0.48 -29.64
C ALA A 436 -28.64 1.81 -28.86
N PRO A 437 -28.30 2.94 -29.53
CA PRO A 437 -28.17 4.22 -28.84
C PRO A 437 -29.48 4.52 -28.10
N SER A 438 -29.43 4.37 -26.78
CA SER A 438 -30.56 4.56 -25.88
C SER A 438 -30.54 6.02 -25.40
N ALA A 439 -31.72 6.59 -25.16
CA ALA A 439 -31.84 7.94 -24.63
C ALA A 439 -31.47 8.03 -23.13
N GLU A 440 -31.34 6.89 -22.44
CA GLU A 440 -30.94 6.84 -21.04
C GLU A 440 -29.43 6.64 -20.90
N PRO A 441 -28.79 7.34 -19.94
CA PRO A 441 -27.37 7.14 -19.64
C PRO A 441 -27.16 5.72 -19.14
N SER A 442 -26.16 5.03 -19.70
CA SER A 442 -25.81 3.68 -19.29
C SER A 442 -25.48 3.62 -17.80
N PRO A 443 -25.94 2.58 -17.09
CA PRO A 443 -25.72 2.48 -15.65
C PRO A 443 -24.22 2.35 -15.36
N LEU A 444 -23.72 3.13 -14.39
CA LEU A 444 -22.35 3.00 -13.92
C LEU A 444 -22.21 1.73 -13.06
N PRO A 445 -21.24 0.85 -13.36
CA PRO A 445 -20.88 -0.25 -12.48
C PRO A 445 -20.65 0.22 -11.03
N LYS A 446 -21.11 -0.59 -10.08
CA LYS A 446 -20.96 -0.35 -8.65
C LYS A 446 -19.91 -1.31 -8.06
N ALA A 447 -19.60 -1.13 -6.78
CA ALA A 447 -18.59 -1.91 -6.06
C ALA A 447 -18.74 -3.45 -6.20
N LYS A 448 -19.98 -3.97 -6.20
CA LYS A 448 -20.23 -5.42 -6.35
C LYS A 448 -19.95 -5.95 -7.77
N ASP A 449 -20.05 -5.09 -8.78
CA ASP A 449 -19.71 -5.46 -10.15
C ASP A 449 -18.19 -5.57 -10.30
N LEU A 450 -17.45 -4.62 -9.73
CA LEU A 450 -15.98 -4.68 -9.67
C LEU A 450 -15.50 -5.93 -8.92
N TYR A 451 -16.12 -6.27 -7.78
CA TYR A 451 -15.83 -7.52 -7.08
C TYR A 451 -15.95 -8.73 -8.02
N SER A 452 -17.03 -8.81 -8.78
CA SER A 452 -17.28 -9.91 -9.70
C SER A 452 -16.16 -10.00 -10.74
N THR A 453 -15.82 -8.89 -11.40
CA THR A 453 -14.73 -8.83 -12.39
C THR A 453 -13.35 -9.18 -11.80
N LEU A 454 -13.04 -8.69 -10.60
CA LEU A 454 -11.79 -9.04 -9.92
C LEU A 454 -11.72 -10.55 -9.63
N THR A 455 -12.82 -11.15 -9.14
CA THR A 455 -12.83 -12.59 -8.82
C THR A 455 -12.82 -13.49 -10.06
N THR A 456 -13.43 -13.08 -11.17
CA THR A 456 -13.43 -13.83 -12.43
C THR A 456 -12.13 -13.65 -13.21
N SER A 457 -11.25 -12.75 -12.79
CA SER A 457 -9.95 -12.56 -13.45
C SER A 457 -9.06 -13.80 -13.27
N THR A 458 -8.68 -14.43 -14.38
CA THR A 458 -7.84 -15.65 -14.44
C THR A 458 -6.58 -15.42 -15.28
N ILE A 459 -5.57 -16.27 -15.06
CA ILE A 459 -4.39 -16.35 -15.93
C ILE A 459 -4.40 -17.75 -16.52
N ASP A 460 -4.79 -17.85 -17.79
CA ASP A 460 -4.87 -19.12 -18.52
C ASP A 460 -3.74 -19.21 -19.56
N GLY A 461 -2.86 -20.21 -19.42
CA GLY A 461 -1.80 -20.47 -20.40
C GLY A 461 -0.64 -19.46 -20.38
N PRO A 462 0.34 -19.57 -21.32
CA PRO A 462 1.69 -18.97 -21.26
C PRO A 462 1.74 -17.43 -21.16
N SER A 463 0.63 -16.76 -21.45
CA SER A 463 0.56 -15.31 -21.49
C SER A 463 -0.85 -14.84 -21.15
N CYS A 464 -0.93 -13.68 -20.50
CA CYS A 464 -2.18 -12.96 -20.27
C CYS A 464 -2.74 -12.45 -21.61
N THR A 465 -3.57 -13.27 -22.25
CA THR A 465 -4.21 -13.00 -23.54
C THR A 465 -5.61 -12.43 -23.39
N SER A 466 -6.38 -12.88 -22.40
CA SER A 466 -7.72 -12.39 -22.07
C SER A 466 -8.08 -12.70 -20.62
N GLY A 467 -8.84 -11.83 -19.95
CA GLY A 467 -9.40 -12.10 -18.60
C GLY A 467 -8.45 -11.87 -17.42
N CYS A 468 -7.29 -11.28 -17.64
CA CYS A 468 -6.27 -10.99 -16.62
C CYS A 468 -6.02 -9.49 -16.52
N LEU A 469 -5.61 -9.04 -15.34
CA LEU A 469 -5.28 -7.64 -15.08
C LEU A 469 -3.77 -7.43 -15.20
N VAL A 470 -3.33 -6.27 -15.68
CA VAL A 470 -1.93 -6.01 -15.99
C VAL A 470 -1.44 -4.76 -15.27
N GLY A 471 -0.41 -4.93 -14.45
CA GLY A 471 0.25 -3.85 -13.72
C GLY A 471 1.74 -3.73 -14.01
N ALA A 472 2.36 -2.75 -13.37
CA ALA A 472 3.78 -2.44 -13.36
C ALA A 472 4.64 -3.55 -12.77
N SER A 473 4.15 -4.23 -11.72
CA SER A 473 4.92 -5.25 -10.99
C SER A 473 4.46 -6.68 -11.28
N GLY A 474 3.49 -6.87 -12.18
CA GLY A 474 3.05 -8.20 -12.56
C GLY A 474 1.80 -8.24 -13.42
N THR A 475 1.38 -9.48 -13.68
CA THR A 475 0.05 -9.81 -14.20
C THR A 475 -0.72 -10.45 -13.06
N TYR A 476 -2.02 -10.18 -13.00
CA TYR A 476 -2.88 -10.56 -11.89
C TYR A 476 -4.08 -11.37 -12.38
N GLY A 477 -4.25 -12.51 -11.73
CA GLY A 477 -5.50 -13.24 -11.66
C GLY A 477 -5.70 -13.70 -10.23
N PHE A 478 -6.95 -13.92 -9.84
CA PHE A 478 -7.31 -14.32 -8.47
C PHE A 478 -7.95 -15.71 -8.41
N GLY A 479 -8.20 -16.31 -9.59
CA GLY A 479 -8.49 -17.73 -9.71
C GLY A 479 -9.89 -18.15 -9.25
N GLY A 480 -10.82 -17.21 -9.11
CA GLY A 480 -12.20 -17.46 -8.69
C GLY A 480 -12.49 -17.09 -7.23
N PRO A 481 -13.77 -16.87 -6.86
CA PRO A 481 -14.18 -16.62 -5.48
C PRO A 481 -13.79 -17.78 -4.54
N GLY A 482 -13.13 -17.48 -3.43
CA GLY A 482 -12.80 -18.46 -2.37
C GLY A 482 -11.67 -19.45 -2.71
N GLU A 483 -11.02 -19.30 -3.86
CA GLU A 483 -10.08 -20.32 -4.37
C GLU A 483 -8.62 -20.14 -3.92
N ASN A 484 -8.24 -18.91 -3.57
CA ASN A 484 -6.87 -18.57 -3.18
C ASN A 484 -6.80 -17.38 -2.22
N ASP A 485 -7.84 -17.18 -1.39
CA ASP A 485 -7.98 -16.02 -0.49
C ASP A 485 -7.66 -14.66 -1.18
N GLN A 486 -7.92 -14.57 -2.49
CA GLN A 486 -7.72 -13.37 -3.29
C GLN A 486 -6.25 -12.90 -3.31
N TRP A 487 -5.32 -13.84 -3.17
CA TRP A 487 -3.90 -13.65 -3.51
C TRP A 487 -3.68 -13.79 -5.01
N ALA A 488 -2.87 -12.90 -5.59
CA ALA A 488 -2.51 -12.96 -6.99
C ALA A 488 -1.79 -14.26 -7.38
N VAL A 489 -2.27 -14.94 -8.42
CA VAL A 489 -1.58 -16.09 -9.03
C VAL A 489 -0.63 -15.63 -10.15
N CYS A 490 0.40 -16.43 -10.41
CA CYS A 490 1.44 -16.23 -11.44
C CYS A 490 2.22 -14.91 -11.37
N LYS A 491 2.14 -14.20 -10.24
CA LYS A 491 2.96 -13.03 -9.98
C LYS A 491 4.44 -13.43 -9.85
N PRO A 492 5.37 -12.77 -10.56
CA PRO A 492 6.79 -13.01 -10.37
C PRO A 492 7.26 -12.58 -8.97
N VAL A 493 8.17 -13.37 -8.40
CA VAL A 493 8.88 -13.13 -7.14
C VAL A 493 10.38 -13.16 -7.43
N PRO A 494 10.96 -12.03 -7.86
CA PRO A 494 12.40 -11.87 -7.98
C PRO A 494 13.12 -12.10 -6.64
N VAL A 495 14.38 -12.55 -6.73
CA VAL A 495 15.30 -12.56 -5.60
C VAL A 495 16.43 -11.58 -5.91
N VAL A 496 16.47 -10.47 -5.18
CA VAL A 496 17.40 -9.36 -5.38
C VAL A 496 18.49 -9.41 -4.32
N GLU A 497 19.75 -9.26 -4.73
CA GLU A 497 20.89 -9.27 -3.81
C GLU A 497 21.50 -7.87 -3.66
N PHE A 498 21.84 -7.50 -2.41
CA PHE A 498 22.60 -6.28 -2.13
C PHE A 498 23.73 -6.52 -1.11
N PRO A 499 24.99 -6.13 -1.40
CA PRO A 499 25.47 -5.64 -2.70
C PRO A 499 25.29 -6.71 -3.79
N ALA A 500 25.18 -6.28 -5.05
CA ALA A 500 24.90 -7.20 -6.16
C ALA A 500 25.91 -8.36 -6.21
N GLY A 501 25.40 -9.59 -6.24
CA GLY A 501 26.20 -10.80 -6.38
C GLY A 501 26.66 -11.07 -7.81
N ALA A 502 27.50 -12.08 -8.01
CA ALA A 502 27.93 -12.57 -9.34
C ALA A 502 26.84 -13.42 -10.05
N THR A 503 25.63 -13.40 -9.53
CA THR A 503 24.58 -14.36 -9.80
C THR A 503 23.90 -14.02 -11.12
N LYS A 504 23.85 -14.99 -12.04
CA LYS A 504 23.17 -14.80 -13.33
C LYS A 504 21.67 -14.65 -13.11
N SER A 505 21.06 -13.71 -13.81
CA SER A 505 19.61 -13.55 -13.90
C SER A 505 18.96 -14.89 -14.26
N ARG A 506 18.08 -15.38 -13.37
CA ARG A 506 17.22 -16.54 -13.60
C ARG A 506 15.78 -16.06 -13.65
N SER A 507 14.93 -16.81 -14.35
CA SER A 507 13.49 -16.56 -14.29
C SER A 507 13.03 -16.59 -12.83
N PRO A 508 12.27 -15.58 -12.38
CA PRO A 508 11.81 -15.50 -11.00
C PRO A 508 10.87 -16.67 -10.69
N TYR A 509 10.81 -17.04 -9.42
CA TYR A 509 9.72 -17.90 -8.93
C TYR A 509 8.39 -17.20 -9.25
N ARG A 510 7.33 -17.96 -9.53
CA ARG A 510 5.99 -17.41 -9.75
C ARG A 510 5.03 -17.94 -8.69
N THR A 511 4.18 -17.07 -8.17
CA THR A 511 3.11 -17.45 -7.26
C THR A 511 2.17 -18.45 -7.94
N TYR A 512 1.56 -19.35 -7.18
CA TYR A 512 0.66 -20.36 -7.71
C TYR A 512 -0.53 -20.57 -6.77
N ARG A 513 -1.54 -21.28 -7.26
CA ARG A 513 -2.76 -21.65 -6.52
C ARG A 513 -2.55 -22.94 -5.75
N GLY A 514 -2.98 -22.97 -4.48
CA GLY A 514 -2.97 -24.20 -3.67
C GLY A 514 -1.58 -24.84 -3.61
N ALA A 515 -1.48 -26.15 -3.89
CA ALA A 515 -0.21 -26.89 -3.92
C ALA A 515 0.38 -27.07 -5.34
N GLU A 516 -0.27 -26.54 -6.38
CA GLU A 516 0.06 -26.87 -7.77
C GLU A 516 1.05 -25.88 -8.39
N ALA A 517 2.35 -26.21 -8.29
CA ALA A 517 3.44 -25.39 -8.79
C ALA A 517 3.57 -25.30 -10.34
N GLY A 518 2.71 -25.99 -11.11
CA GLY A 518 2.87 -26.17 -12.56
C GLY A 518 1.94 -25.35 -13.46
N ALA A 519 0.99 -24.59 -12.89
CA ALA A 519 -0.06 -23.91 -13.66
C ALA A 519 0.39 -22.57 -14.29
N CYS A 520 1.54 -22.03 -13.86
CA CYS A 520 1.99 -20.73 -14.32
C CYS A 520 2.97 -20.83 -15.49
N PRO A 521 2.81 -19.99 -16.51
CA PRO A 521 3.78 -19.82 -17.58
C PRO A 521 5.16 -19.46 -17.07
N GLY A 522 6.22 -20.05 -17.62
CA GLY A 522 7.60 -19.60 -17.41
C GLY A 522 7.85 -18.25 -18.05
#